data_AF-A0A948KIG3-F1
#
_entry.id   AF-A0A948KIG3-F1
#
_cell.length_a   1.000
_cell.length_b   1.000
_cell.length_c   1.000
_cell.angle_alpha   90.00
_cell.angle_beta   90.00
_cell.angle_gamma   90.00
#
_symmetry.space_group_name_H-M   'P 1'
#
loop_
_entity.id
_entity.type
_entity.pdbx_description
1 polymer ?
#
loop_
_entity_poly.entity_id
_entity_poly.type
_entity_poly.pdbx_seq_one_letter_code
_entity_poly.pdbx_strand_id
1 'polypeptide(L)'
;MPLYDFKCKICSHEFEGISTLEGLPAVRCPECGNDACEILITGSNYHPFPEGWWEHIATKPLHISSRSQLKEECRKHDCYATYLDPPISFSKRTRLTKSQH
;
A
#
# COMPACT_ATOMS: atom_id res chain seq x y z
N MET A 1 -14.46 -11.98 -6.76
CA MET A 1 -14.31 -11.27 -8.04
C MET A 1 -14.14 -9.80 -7.70
N PRO A 2 -13.00 -9.17 -8.01
CA PRO A 2 -12.81 -7.74 -7.73
C PRO A 2 -13.80 -6.92 -8.57
N LEU A 3 -14.53 -6.02 -7.90
CA LEU A 3 -15.30 -4.96 -8.52
C LEU A 3 -14.36 -3.77 -8.72
N TYR A 4 -14.40 -3.17 -9.90
CA TYR A 4 -13.65 -1.98 -10.26
C TYR A 4 -14.63 -0.86 -10.58
N ASP A 5 -14.31 0.35 -10.13
CA ASP A 5 -14.95 1.57 -10.59
C ASP A 5 -14.40 1.94 -11.96
N PHE A 6 -15.29 2.31 -12.89
CA PHE A 6 -14.95 2.78 -14.22
C PHE A 6 -15.50 4.17 -14.45
N LYS A 7 -14.77 4.98 -15.23
CA LYS A 7 -15.22 6.29 -15.71
C LYS A 7 -15.18 6.34 -17.22
N CYS A 8 -16.28 6.74 -17.85
CA CYS A 8 -16.31 6.98 -19.29
C CYS A 8 -15.64 8.32 -19.63
N LYS A 9 -14.69 8.34 -20.57
CA LYS A 9 -14.03 9.58 -21.02
C LYS A 9 -14.93 10.51 -21.82
N ILE A 10 -16.07 10.02 -22.31
CA ILE A 10 -16.94 10.75 -23.24
C ILE A 10 -18.12 11.39 -22.49
N CYS A 11 -18.90 10.59 -21.78
CA CYS A 11 -20.03 11.11 -21.00
C CYS A 11 -19.69 11.39 -19.52
N SER A 12 -18.47 11.08 -19.07
CA SER A 12 -18.06 11.20 -17.66
C SER A 12 -18.88 10.37 -16.67
N HIS A 13 -19.65 9.39 -17.15
CA HIS A 13 -20.43 8.49 -16.31
C HIS A 13 -19.52 7.53 -15.52
N GLU A 14 -19.81 7.38 -14.23
CA GLU A 14 -19.08 6.55 -13.28
C GLU A 14 -19.93 5.32 -12.94
N PHE A 15 -19.37 4.12 -13.08
CA PHE A 15 -20.11 2.87 -12.88
C PHE A 15 -19.20 1.72 -12.42
N GLU A 16 -19.79 0.74 -11.74
CA GLU A 16 -19.07 -0.42 -11.22
C GLU A 16 -19.13 -1.61 -12.19
N GLY A 17 -18.01 -2.28 -12.39
CA GLY A 17 -17.90 -3.42 -13.31
C GLY A 17 -16.92 -4.49 -12.82
N ILE A 18 -17.08 -5.70 -13.34
CA ILE A 18 -16.16 -6.80 -13.03
C ILE A 18 -15.26 -7.02 -14.24
N SER A 19 -13.94 -6.94 -14.05
CA SER A 19 -12.96 -7.20 -15.10
C SER A 19 -12.02 -8.32 -14.69
N THR A 20 -11.67 -9.18 -15.65
CA THR A 20 -10.49 -10.03 -15.56
C THR A 20 -9.25 -9.16 -15.77
N LEU A 21 -8.25 -9.31 -14.90
CA LEU A 21 -7.04 -8.49 -14.87
C LEU A 21 -6.13 -8.73 -16.09
N GLU A 22 -6.34 -9.82 -16.83
CA GLU A 22 -5.47 -10.33 -17.91
C GLU A 22 -5.79 -9.75 -19.31
N GLY A 23 -6.04 -8.44 -19.39
CA GLY A 23 -6.21 -7.74 -20.68
C GLY A 23 -7.55 -7.03 -20.78
N LEU A 24 -7.63 -5.89 -20.10
CA LEU A 24 -8.80 -5.02 -19.96
C LEU A 24 -9.63 -4.94 -21.25
N PRO A 25 -10.72 -5.72 -21.37
CA PRO A 25 -11.65 -5.55 -22.47
C PRO A 25 -12.27 -4.17 -22.29
N ALA A 26 -12.30 -3.39 -23.36
CA ALA A 26 -12.83 -2.05 -23.36
C ALA A 26 -14.28 -2.08 -22.84
N VAL A 27 -14.45 -1.73 -21.56
CA VAL A 27 -15.74 -1.81 -20.88
C VAL A 27 -16.65 -0.79 -21.56
N ARG A 28 -17.76 -1.26 -22.13
CA ARG A 28 -18.72 -0.36 -22.78
C ARG A 28 -19.48 0.41 -21.73
N CYS A 29 -19.54 1.72 -21.91
CA CYS A 29 -20.33 2.59 -21.07
C CYS A 29 -21.83 2.26 -21.24
N PRO A 30 -22.59 2.04 -20.14
CA PRO A 30 -24.02 1.77 -20.22
C PRO A 30 -24.85 2.97 -20.69
N GLU A 31 -24.35 4.21 -20.53
CA GLU A 31 -25.06 5.42 -20.96
C GLU A 31 -24.83 5.78 -22.43
N CYS A 32 -23.59 5.77 -22.90
CA CYS A 32 -23.26 6.21 -24.26
C CYS A 32 -22.88 5.09 -25.23
N GLY A 33 -22.75 3.85 -24.75
CA GLY A 33 -22.40 2.68 -25.55
C GLY A 33 -20.94 2.63 -26.04
N ASN A 34 -20.13 3.63 -25.68
CA ASN A 34 -18.76 3.76 -26.14
C ASN A 34 -17.80 2.92 -25.29
N ASP A 35 -16.71 2.46 -25.91
CA ASP A 35 -15.70 1.59 -25.30
C ASP A 35 -14.54 2.36 -24.61
N ALA A 36 -14.59 3.70 -24.60
CA ALA A 36 -13.62 4.57 -23.96
C ALA A 36 -13.85 4.74 -22.44
N CYS A 37 -13.78 3.65 -21.68
CA CYS A 37 -13.83 3.67 -20.21
C CYS A 37 -12.46 3.38 -19.57
N GLU A 38 -12.12 4.13 -18.52
CA GLU A 38 -10.90 3.93 -17.73
C GLU A 38 -11.25 3.43 -16.33
N ILE A 39 -10.40 2.59 -15.73
CA ILE A 39 -10.57 2.20 -14.33
C ILE A 39 -10.26 3.42 -13.46
N LEU A 40 -11.23 3.79 -12.62
CA LEU A 40 -11.01 4.66 -11.48
C LEU A 40 -10.26 3.88 -10.42
N ILE A 41 -8.92 3.96 -10.48
CA ILE A 41 -8.08 3.49 -9.38
C ILE A 41 -8.19 4.54 -8.29
N THR A 42 -9.21 4.43 -7.44
CA THR A 42 -9.30 5.21 -6.20
C THR A 42 -8.03 4.90 -5.41
N GLY A 43 -7.19 5.93 -5.22
CA GLY A 43 -5.79 5.81 -4.81
C GLY A 43 -5.56 4.68 -3.83
N SER A 44 -4.96 3.59 -4.32
CA SER A 44 -4.44 2.56 -3.45
C SER A 44 -3.46 3.24 -2.51
N ASN A 45 -3.62 3.02 -1.20
CA ASN A 45 -2.73 3.52 -0.17
C ASN A 45 -1.35 2.83 -0.29
N TYR A 46 -0.66 3.08 -1.39
CA TYR A 46 0.69 2.63 -1.64
C TYR A 46 1.61 3.52 -0.84
N HIS A 47 1.95 3.06 0.36
CA HIS A 47 2.96 3.69 1.19
C HIS A 47 4.31 3.04 0.87
N PRO A 48 5.19 3.69 0.08
CA PRO A 48 6.53 3.17 -0.12
C PRO A 48 7.25 3.08 1.22
N PHE A 49 8.09 2.05 1.37
CA PHE A 49 8.92 1.92 2.55
C PHE A 49 9.95 3.06 2.57
N PRO A 50 10.03 3.86 3.65
CA PRO A 50 11.01 4.93 3.72
C PRO A 50 12.39 4.35 4.00
N GLU A 51 13.30 4.51 3.03
CA GLU A 51 14.73 4.27 3.25
C GLU A 51 15.36 5.41 4.08
N GLY A 52 16.41 5.10 4.83
CA GLY A 52 17.18 6.11 5.56
C GLY A 52 17.86 5.58 6.81
N TRP A 53 18.30 6.51 7.66
CA TRP A 53 18.94 6.21 8.95
C TRP A 53 17.91 6.04 10.05
N TRP A 54 18.06 4.99 10.85
CA TRP A 54 17.17 4.63 11.94
C TRP A 54 17.93 4.64 13.26
N GLU A 55 17.51 5.49 14.17
CA GLU A 55 18.24 5.80 15.41
C GLU A 55 17.80 4.93 16.60
N HIS A 56 16.61 4.34 16.55
CA HIS A 56 15.98 3.65 17.70
C HIS A 56 16.06 2.12 17.63
N ILE A 57 16.79 1.57 16.65
CA ILE A 57 16.89 0.11 16.46
C ILE A 57 18.09 -0.45 17.24
N ALA A 58 19.20 0.27 17.26
CA ALA A 58 20.42 -0.12 17.94
C ALA A 58 21.05 1.07 18.67
N THR A 59 22.10 0.83 19.46
CA THR A 59 22.86 1.90 20.14
C THR A 59 23.53 2.88 19.17
N LYS A 60 23.72 2.48 17.91
CA LYS A 60 24.23 3.32 16.82
C LYS A 60 23.18 3.42 15.72
N PRO A 61 23.08 4.56 15.02
CA PRO A 61 22.16 4.69 13.90
C PRO A 61 22.51 3.73 12.76
N LEU A 62 21.50 3.09 12.18
CA LEU A 62 21.65 2.11 11.09
C LEU A 62 20.95 2.60 9.83
N HIS A 63 21.60 2.44 8.68
CA HIS A 63 20.97 2.71 7.39
C HIS A 63 20.16 1.51 6.93
N ILE A 64 18.87 1.70 6.67
CA ILE A 64 17.93 0.65 6.25
C ILE A 64 17.31 1.03 4.92
N SER A 65 17.55 0.19 3.92
CA SER A 65 17.06 0.39 2.54
C SER A 65 15.84 -0.48 2.20
N SER A 66 15.49 -1.45 3.04
CA SER A 66 14.41 -2.39 2.73
C SER A 66 13.68 -2.91 3.98
N ARG A 67 12.41 -3.30 3.78
CA ARG A 67 11.56 -3.89 4.81
C ARG A 67 12.14 -5.19 5.38
N SER A 68 12.81 -5.99 4.54
CA SER A 68 13.49 -7.22 4.95
C SER A 68 14.67 -6.93 5.88
N GLN A 69 15.47 -5.92 5.55
CA GLN A 69 16.57 -5.47 6.41
C GLN A 69 16.04 -4.95 7.75
N LEU A 70 14.98 -4.13 7.72
CA LEU A 70 14.33 -3.64 8.95
C LEU A 70 13.90 -4.80 9.87
N LYS A 71 13.26 -5.82 9.29
CA LYS A 71 12.77 -6.99 10.05
C LYS A 71 13.91 -7.77 10.71
N GLU A 72 15.02 -7.95 10.01
CA GLU A 72 16.19 -8.66 10.53
C GLU A 72 16.86 -7.89 11.67
N GLU A 73 17.05 -6.58 11.52
CA GLU A 73 17.64 -5.74 12.58
C GLU A 73 16.72 -5.65 13.81
N CYS A 74 15.41 -5.52 13.60
CA CYS A 74 14.43 -5.59 14.69
C CYS A 74 14.49 -6.92 15.46
N ARG A 75 14.69 -8.05 14.77
CA ARG A 75 14.82 -9.37 15.41
C ARG A 75 16.10 -9.49 16.25
N LYS A 76 17.23 -8.94 15.78
CA LYS A 76 18.50 -8.96 16.50
C LYS A 76 18.48 -8.12 17.78
N HIS A 77 17.82 -6.97 17.71
CA HIS A 77 17.76 -6.01 18.81
C HIS A 77 16.49 -6.15 19.69
N ASP A 78 15.71 -7.21 19.50
CA ASP A 78 14.46 -7.51 20.20
C ASP A 78 13.47 -6.31 20.22
N CYS A 79 13.36 -5.59 19.10
CA CYS A 79 12.49 -4.42 18.96
C CYS A 79 11.48 -4.61 17.81
N TYR A 80 10.50 -3.71 17.71
CA TYR A 80 9.51 -3.71 16.63
C TYR A 80 9.34 -2.30 16.08
N ALA A 81 9.23 -2.21 14.75
CA ALA A 81 9.01 -0.97 14.03
C ALA A 81 7.58 -0.89 13.50
N THR A 82 6.94 0.27 13.64
CA THR A 82 5.56 0.54 13.16
C THR A 82 5.35 0.22 11.68
N TYR A 83 6.42 0.26 10.90
CA TYR A 83 6.38 -0.02 9.46
C TYR A 83 6.24 -1.51 9.16
N LEU A 84 6.49 -2.42 10.11
CA LEU A 84 6.26 -3.86 9.96
C LEU A 84 4.83 -4.19 10.41
N ASP A 85 4.16 -5.16 9.80
CA ASP A 85 2.85 -5.61 10.27
C ASP A 85 2.92 -6.02 11.74
N PRO A 86 1.99 -5.54 12.60
CA PRO A 86 2.01 -5.86 14.02
C PRO A 86 1.90 -7.38 14.19
N PRO A 87 2.79 -8.04 14.96
CA PRO A 87 2.72 -9.48 15.10
C PRO A 87 1.43 -9.86 15.84
N ILE A 88 0.80 -10.94 15.39
CA ILE A 88 -0.54 -11.41 15.81
C ILE A 88 -0.63 -11.69 17.32
N SER A 89 0.51 -11.74 18.03
CA SER A 89 0.63 -12.05 19.46
C SER A 89 1.39 -10.98 20.27
N PHE A 90 0.94 -9.72 20.25
CA PHE A 90 1.56 -8.66 21.08
C PHE A 90 0.76 -8.37 22.36
N SER A 91 0.87 -9.26 23.35
CA SER A 91 0.78 -8.85 24.75
C SER A 91 2.17 -8.42 25.23
N LYS A 92 2.36 -7.12 25.42
CA LYS A 92 3.51 -6.50 26.13
C LYS A 92 4.86 -6.56 25.39
N ARG A 93 5.06 -5.66 24.43
CA ARG A 93 6.40 -5.12 24.13
C ARG A 93 6.27 -3.65 23.70
N THR A 94 7.21 -2.83 24.18
CA THR A 94 7.15 -1.36 24.22
C THR A 94 7.09 -0.78 22.80
N ARG A 95 6.05 0.02 22.53
CA ARG A 95 5.84 0.70 21.24
C ARG A 95 6.81 1.88 21.15
N LEU A 96 7.83 1.78 20.30
CA LEU A 96 8.69 2.93 19.96
C LEU A 96 8.01 3.74 18.85
N THR A 97 7.31 4.80 19.22
CA THR A 97 6.74 5.78 18.29
C THR A 97 7.82 6.79 17.89
N LYS A 98 8.02 6.94 16.59
CA LYS A 98 8.88 7.95 15.96
C LYS A 98 8.31 9.35 16.26
N SER A 99 9.00 10.14 17.09
CA SER A 99 8.74 11.57 17.21
C SER A 99 9.50 12.25 16.06
N GLN A 100 8.77 12.69 15.04
CA GLN A 100 9.32 13.56 14.00
C GLN A 100 9.55 14.95 14.60
N HIS A 101 10.75 15.48 14.43
CA HIS A 101 11.07 16.90 14.55
C HIS A 101 11.90 17.31 13.34
#